data_AF-A0A966W2C1-F1
#
_entry.id   AF-A0A966W2C1-F1
#
_cell.length_a   1.000
_cell.length_b   1.000
_cell.length_c   1.000
_cell.angle_alpha   90.00
_cell.angle_beta   90.00
_cell.angle_gamma   90.00
#
_symmetry.space_group_name_H-M   'P 1'
#
loop_
_entity.id
_entity.type
_entity.pdbx_description
1 polymer ?
#
loop_
_entity_poly.entity_id
_entity_poly.type
_entity_poly.pdbx_seq_one_letter_code
_entity_poly.pdbx_strand_id
1 'polypeptide(L)'
;MKTPLVPQPTRWQHSTRRILACIALLLLSLDFTSFANAAGFSFFSRKPDGPAIYKQQCVKCHGPAGQGVKGKYNDPLVGDWSVEKLTRYIAKTMPEDKPGSCTGPNADAVARYIHDTFYSREARAKLQPARVELVRLTNRQHLLAVADLFRVADEPKVSPGKGLAVVGYKSRNTRREDKALERNDTKIEFDFGKGRPEWAGEGTNGFALNWTGSVIADESGDYEFVVKTANGIRLWVNNDDQPLIDGSVSSFKGLEHTATLKLIGGRAYPLRL
;
A
#
# COMPACT_ATOMS: atom_id res chain seq x y z
N MET A 1 17.45 -21.43 -37.70
CA MET A 1 17.07 -22.27 -36.55
C MET A 1 16.61 -21.36 -35.42
N LYS A 2 15.45 -21.70 -34.81
CA LYS A 2 14.83 -21.17 -33.59
C LYS A 2 14.12 -19.81 -33.67
N THR A 3 12.81 -19.90 -33.90
CA THR A 3 11.76 -18.95 -33.53
C THR A 3 11.59 -18.87 -32.00
N PRO A 4 11.19 -17.72 -31.43
CA PRO A 4 10.95 -17.59 -29.99
C PRO A 4 9.55 -18.09 -29.58
N LEU A 5 9.51 -18.75 -28.42
CA LEU A 5 8.31 -19.33 -27.81
C LEU A 5 7.44 -18.25 -27.15
N VAL A 6 6.17 -18.23 -27.52
CA VAL A 6 5.11 -17.46 -26.85
C VAL A 6 4.55 -18.27 -25.68
N PRO A 7 4.46 -17.74 -24.44
CA PRO A 7 3.85 -18.48 -23.34
C PRO A 7 2.32 -18.46 -23.43
N GLN A 8 1.71 -19.63 -23.26
CA GLN A 8 0.26 -19.85 -23.28
C GLN A 8 -0.36 -19.57 -21.89
N PRO A 9 -1.60 -19.06 -21.80
CA PRO A 9 -2.28 -18.82 -20.53
C PRO A 9 -2.79 -20.11 -19.89
N THR A 10 -2.60 -20.21 -18.57
CA THR A 10 -3.02 -21.34 -17.74
C THR A 10 -4.54 -21.36 -17.55
N ARG A 11 -5.16 -22.45 -17.99
CA ARG A 11 -6.61 -22.70 -17.90
C ARG A 11 -6.95 -23.28 -16.53
N TRP A 12 -7.60 -22.49 -15.68
CA TRP A 12 -8.16 -22.95 -14.42
C TRP A 12 -9.32 -23.93 -14.70
N GLN A 13 -9.14 -25.19 -14.34
CA GLN A 13 -10.18 -26.22 -14.45
C GLN A 13 -11.01 -26.27 -13.17
N HIS A 14 -12.31 -25.97 -13.30
CA HIS A 14 -13.29 -26.20 -12.26
C HIS A 14 -13.55 -27.70 -12.08
N SER A 15 -13.32 -28.21 -10.87
CA SER A 15 -13.69 -29.56 -10.45
C SER A 15 -15.21 -29.67 -10.30
N THR A 16 -15.85 -30.40 -11.20
CA THR A 16 -17.26 -30.79 -11.08
C THR A 16 -17.35 -32.14 -10.38
N ARG A 17 -17.82 -32.16 -9.12
CA ARG A 17 -18.12 -33.40 -8.39
C ARG A 17 -19.43 -34.00 -8.91
N ARG A 18 -19.32 -35.17 -9.54
CA ARG A 18 -20.45 -36.01 -9.96
C ARG A 18 -20.97 -36.79 -8.75
N ILE A 19 -22.26 -36.65 -8.44
CA ILE A 19 -22.96 -37.46 -7.43
C ILE A 19 -23.54 -38.69 -8.14
N LEU A 20 -23.10 -39.87 -7.72
CA LEU A 20 -23.64 -41.17 -8.13
C LEU A 20 -24.95 -41.43 -7.38
N ALA A 21 -26.03 -41.65 -8.12
CA ALA A 21 -27.30 -42.14 -7.60
C ALA A 21 -27.37 -43.67 -7.79
N CYS A 22 -27.38 -44.42 -6.68
CA CYS A 22 -27.67 -45.85 -6.68
C CYS A 22 -29.19 -46.06 -6.54
N ILE A 23 -29.79 -46.63 -7.58
CA ILE A 23 -31.16 -47.13 -7.59
C ILE A 23 -31.14 -48.54 -7.00
N ALA A 24 -31.88 -48.77 -5.93
CA ALA A 24 -32.21 -50.11 -5.44
C ALA A 24 -33.74 -50.22 -5.35
N LEU A 25 -34.29 -51.06 -6.21
CA LEU A 25 -35.71 -51.43 -6.30
C LEU A 25 -35.93 -52.66 -5.41
N LEU A 26 -36.90 -52.60 -4.48
CA LEU A 26 -37.39 -53.79 -3.77
C LEU A 26 -38.90 -53.61 -3.47
N LEU A 27 -39.65 -54.64 -3.83
CA LEU A 27 -41.12 -54.74 -3.87
C LEU A 27 -41.71 -55.28 -2.56
N LEU A 28 -43.02 -54.97 -2.36
CA LEU A 28 -44.04 -55.65 -1.50
C LEU A 28 -43.83 -55.49 0.02
N SER A 29 -44.83 -55.23 0.88
CA SER A 29 -46.26 -55.59 0.91
C SER A 29 -46.97 -54.72 1.98
N LEU A 30 -48.31 -54.65 1.90
CA LEU A 30 -49.18 -53.96 2.85
C LEU A 30 -49.15 -54.60 4.24
N ASP A 31 -49.11 -53.79 5.29
CA ASP A 31 -49.77 -54.13 6.56
C ASP A 31 -50.30 -52.88 7.28
N PHE A 32 -51.56 -53.00 7.68
CA PHE A 32 -52.41 -51.99 8.28
C PHE A 32 -52.26 -52.08 9.80
N THR A 33 -51.63 -51.11 10.46
CA THR A 33 -51.82 -50.91 11.91
C THR A 33 -51.87 -49.43 12.26
N SER A 34 -53.00 -49.05 12.84
CA SER A 34 -53.29 -47.72 13.37
C SER A 34 -52.45 -47.48 14.61
N PHE A 35 -51.45 -46.60 14.51
CA PHE A 35 -50.81 -45.98 15.67
C PHE A 35 -51.15 -44.50 15.68
N ALA A 36 -52.02 -44.11 16.60
CA ALA A 36 -52.24 -42.73 16.98
C ALA A 36 -50.94 -42.21 17.63
N ASN A 37 -50.05 -41.65 16.82
CA ASN A 37 -48.87 -40.97 17.32
C ASN A 37 -49.26 -39.55 17.69
N ALA A 38 -49.34 -39.28 19.00
CA ALA A 38 -49.42 -37.93 19.54
C ALA A 38 -48.12 -37.20 19.16
N ALA A 39 -48.15 -36.47 18.05
CA ALA A 39 -47.10 -35.54 17.68
C ALA A 39 -47.13 -34.38 18.69
N GLY A 40 -46.32 -34.49 19.74
CA GLY A 40 -45.90 -33.34 20.52
C GLY A 40 -45.17 -32.37 19.60
N PHE A 41 -45.87 -31.30 19.19
CA PHE A 41 -45.24 -30.18 18.51
C PHE A 41 -44.29 -29.49 19.48
N SER A 42 -43.00 -29.83 19.41
CA SER A 42 -41.94 -28.97 19.94
C SER A 42 -41.97 -27.66 19.17
N PHE A 43 -42.56 -26.63 19.77
CA PHE A 43 -42.43 -25.25 19.32
C PHE A 43 -41.00 -24.78 19.54
N PHE A 44 -40.07 -25.17 18.66
CA PHE A 44 -38.85 -24.40 18.48
C PHE A 44 -39.26 -23.07 17.88
N SER A 45 -39.29 -22.01 18.69
CA SER A 45 -39.49 -20.64 18.21
C SER A 45 -38.46 -20.35 17.12
N ARG A 46 -38.90 -20.29 15.87
CA ARG A 46 -38.04 -19.96 14.72
C ARG A 46 -37.32 -18.65 15.03
N LYS A 47 -35.99 -18.62 14.90
CA LYS A 47 -35.24 -17.36 15.01
C LYS A 47 -35.81 -16.36 13.99
N PRO A 48 -36.00 -15.10 14.38
CA PRO A 48 -36.49 -14.07 13.47
C PRO A 48 -35.58 -13.94 12.24
N ASP A 49 -36.19 -13.87 11.06
CA ASP A 49 -35.52 -13.70 9.79
C ASP A 49 -35.49 -12.21 9.42
N GLY A 50 -34.33 -11.57 9.64
CA GLY A 50 -34.11 -10.14 9.37
C GLY A 50 -34.49 -9.72 7.95
N PRO A 51 -33.98 -10.38 6.89
CA PRO A 51 -34.40 -10.15 5.51
C PRO A 51 -35.92 -10.22 5.30
N ALA A 52 -36.59 -11.23 5.86
CA ALA A 52 -38.04 -11.38 5.71
C ALA A 52 -38.81 -10.25 6.41
N ILE A 53 -38.41 -9.88 7.62
CA ILE A 53 -38.99 -8.75 8.37
C ILE A 53 -38.80 -7.45 7.60
N TYR A 54 -37.59 -7.20 7.09
CA TYR A 54 -37.29 -6.01 6.30
C TYR A 54 -38.18 -5.92 5.06
N LYS A 55 -38.31 -7.03 4.32
CA LYS A 55 -39.16 -7.12 3.13
C LYS A 55 -40.63 -6.84 3.43
N GLN A 56 -41.13 -7.34 4.55
CA GLN A 56 -42.54 -7.19 4.93
C GLN A 56 -42.87 -5.82 5.52
N GLN A 57 -41.97 -5.25 6.32
CA GLN A 57 -42.29 -4.09 7.17
C GLN A 57 -41.53 -2.81 6.81
N CYS A 58 -40.36 -2.90 6.15
CA CYS A 58 -39.46 -1.76 5.98
C CYS A 58 -39.35 -1.29 4.51
N VAL A 59 -39.43 -2.20 3.54
CA VAL A 59 -39.19 -1.91 2.12
C VAL A 59 -40.11 -0.84 1.54
N LYS A 60 -41.36 -0.75 2.02
CA LYS A 60 -42.34 0.23 1.52
C LYS A 60 -41.88 1.69 1.72
N CYS A 61 -41.18 1.97 2.81
CA CYS A 61 -40.71 3.31 3.13
C CYS A 61 -39.23 3.51 2.80
N HIS A 62 -38.39 2.48 2.96
CA HIS A 62 -36.93 2.60 2.82
C HIS A 62 -36.35 2.01 1.53
N GLY A 63 -37.15 1.29 0.74
CA GLY A 63 -36.70 0.62 -0.48
C GLY A 63 -35.99 -0.72 -0.21
N PRO A 64 -35.88 -1.59 -1.24
CA PRO A 64 -35.32 -2.94 -1.13
C PRO A 64 -33.86 -3.00 -0.66
N ALA A 65 -33.08 -1.97 -0.93
CA ALA A 65 -31.66 -1.86 -0.55
C ALA A 65 -31.40 -0.66 0.39
N GLY A 66 -32.45 -0.16 1.06
CA GLY A 66 -32.34 0.99 1.95
C GLY A 66 -32.03 2.29 1.20
N GLN A 67 -32.31 2.39 -0.09
CA GLN A 67 -32.00 3.58 -0.90
C GLN A 67 -32.91 4.79 -0.65
N GLY A 68 -33.98 4.62 0.12
CA GLY A 68 -35.04 5.61 0.31
C GLY A 68 -36.10 5.57 -0.81
N VAL A 69 -37.29 6.09 -0.50
CA VAL A 69 -38.43 6.19 -1.42
C VAL A 69 -38.99 7.60 -1.36
N LYS A 70 -39.10 8.26 -2.52
CA LYS A 70 -39.62 9.62 -2.63
C LYS A 70 -41.06 9.70 -2.10
N GLY A 71 -41.33 10.65 -1.20
CA GLY A 71 -42.65 10.84 -0.59
C GLY A 71 -42.94 9.89 0.58
N LYS A 72 -41.95 9.08 0.98
CA LYS A 72 -41.92 8.33 2.23
C LYS A 72 -40.65 8.75 2.98
N TYR A 73 -39.71 7.84 3.18
CA TYR A 73 -38.39 8.17 3.69
C TYR A 73 -37.43 8.39 2.51
N ASN A 74 -37.14 9.66 2.18
CA ASN A 74 -36.43 10.02 0.95
C ASN A 74 -34.95 9.61 0.95
N ASP A 75 -34.32 9.57 2.12
CA ASP A 75 -32.87 9.43 2.24
C ASP A 75 -32.44 7.96 2.28
N PRO A 76 -31.22 7.64 1.84
CA PRO A 76 -30.68 6.30 2.00
C PRO A 76 -30.37 6.01 3.48
N LEU A 77 -30.60 4.76 3.89
CA LEU A 77 -30.28 4.23 5.22
C LEU A 77 -28.78 3.99 5.32
N VAL A 78 -28.01 5.05 5.58
CA VAL A 78 -26.56 5.00 5.74
C VAL A 78 -26.12 5.65 7.04
N GLY A 79 -25.05 5.14 7.64
CA GLY A 79 -24.48 5.75 8.83
C GLY A 79 -23.37 4.92 9.45
N ASP A 80 -23.16 5.13 10.73
CA ASP A 80 -22.08 4.58 11.55
C ASP A 80 -22.54 4.14 12.95
N TRP A 81 -23.85 4.05 13.18
CA TRP A 81 -24.37 3.56 14.46
C TRP A 81 -24.11 2.06 14.63
N SER A 82 -23.84 1.67 15.87
CA SER A 82 -23.74 0.26 16.23
C SER A 82 -25.07 -0.47 16.06
N VAL A 83 -25.01 -1.80 15.90
CA VAL A 83 -26.19 -2.66 15.81
C VAL A 83 -27.10 -2.46 17.01
N GLU A 84 -26.58 -2.34 18.22
CA GLU A 84 -27.38 -2.16 19.45
C GLU A 84 -28.13 -0.83 19.46
N LYS A 85 -27.50 0.23 18.95
CA LYS A 85 -28.15 1.54 18.82
C LYS A 85 -29.24 1.51 17.75
N LEU A 86 -28.97 0.89 16.60
CA LEU A 86 -29.96 0.65 15.54
C LEU A 86 -31.16 -0.15 16.06
N THR A 87 -30.92 -1.26 16.76
CA THR A 87 -31.96 -2.11 17.35
C THR A 87 -32.87 -1.32 18.28
N ARG A 88 -32.29 -0.53 19.20
CA ARG A 88 -33.08 0.29 20.13
C ARG A 88 -33.90 1.36 19.40
N TYR A 89 -33.33 1.97 18.37
CA TYR A 89 -34.04 2.97 17.58
C TYR A 89 -35.22 2.34 16.83
N ILE A 90 -34.99 1.24 16.10
CA ILE A 90 -36.00 0.50 15.35
C ILE A 90 -37.13 0.05 16.28
N ALA A 91 -36.78 -0.53 17.43
CA ALA A 91 -37.77 -0.98 18.42
C ALA A 91 -38.68 0.13 18.94
N LYS A 92 -38.22 1.39 18.92
CA LYS A 92 -38.97 2.54 19.43
C LYS A 92 -39.81 3.22 18.34
N THR A 93 -39.25 3.37 17.14
CA THR A 93 -39.82 4.26 16.11
C THR A 93 -40.45 3.51 14.95
N MET A 94 -40.21 2.21 14.81
CA MET A 94 -40.63 1.46 13.63
C MET A 94 -41.68 0.39 13.92
N PRO A 95 -42.57 0.12 12.94
CA PRO A 95 -42.78 0.87 11.69
C PRO A 95 -43.50 2.21 11.90
N GLU A 96 -43.38 3.15 10.95
CA GLU A 96 -44.03 4.47 11.00
C GLU A 96 -45.56 4.37 11.18
N ASP A 97 -46.21 3.43 10.48
CA ASP A 97 -47.66 3.19 10.57
C ASP A 97 -48.06 2.59 11.94
N LYS A 98 -47.12 1.97 12.68
CA LYS A 98 -47.39 1.32 13.98
C LYS A 98 -46.13 1.24 14.85
N PRO A 99 -45.67 2.35 15.46
CA PRO A 99 -44.43 2.38 16.22
C PRO A 99 -44.43 1.36 17.37
N GLY A 100 -43.31 0.69 17.61
CA GLY A 100 -43.16 -0.29 18.69
C GLY A 100 -43.70 -1.69 18.37
N SER A 101 -44.11 -1.96 17.14
CA SER A 101 -44.54 -3.32 16.74
C SER A 101 -43.41 -4.23 16.25
N CYS A 102 -42.26 -3.67 15.84
CA CYS A 102 -41.05 -4.44 15.58
C CYS A 102 -40.12 -4.36 16.80
N THR A 103 -40.32 -5.23 17.79
CA THR A 103 -39.57 -5.20 19.07
C THR A 103 -38.83 -6.50 19.36
N GLY A 104 -37.93 -6.46 20.34
CA GLY A 104 -37.22 -7.63 20.84
C GLY A 104 -36.40 -8.33 19.74
N PRO A 105 -36.48 -9.67 19.63
CA PRO A 105 -35.71 -10.44 18.66
C PRO A 105 -35.90 -10.01 17.20
N ASN A 106 -37.08 -9.46 16.84
CA ASN A 106 -37.35 -9.00 15.47
C ASN A 106 -36.58 -7.72 15.13
N ALA A 107 -36.50 -6.79 16.08
CA ALA A 107 -35.75 -5.54 15.91
C ALA A 107 -34.25 -5.82 15.75
N ASP A 108 -33.70 -6.73 16.55
CA ASP A 108 -32.29 -7.14 16.47
C ASP A 108 -31.96 -7.80 15.12
N ALA A 109 -32.80 -8.73 14.67
CA ALA A 109 -32.60 -9.40 13.39
C ALA A 109 -32.65 -8.42 12.20
N VAL A 110 -33.60 -7.49 12.19
CA VAL A 110 -33.70 -6.50 11.11
C VAL A 110 -32.56 -5.47 11.17
N ALA A 111 -32.13 -5.08 12.38
CA ALA A 111 -31.02 -4.15 12.56
C ALA A 111 -29.70 -4.72 12.03
N ARG A 112 -29.40 -5.98 12.34
CA ARG A 112 -28.22 -6.69 11.80
C ARG A 112 -28.28 -6.78 10.28
N TYR A 113 -29.44 -7.15 9.74
CA TYR A 113 -29.63 -7.19 8.30
C TYR A 113 -29.35 -5.84 7.64
N ILE A 114 -29.92 -4.74 8.15
CA ILE A 114 -29.69 -3.38 7.64
C ILE A 114 -28.20 -3.00 7.73
N HIS A 115 -27.60 -3.20 8.91
CA HIS A 115 -26.21 -2.87 9.21
C HIS A 115 -25.24 -3.54 8.24
N ASP A 116 -25.42 -4.84 8.02
CA ASP A 116 -24.48 -5.67 7.27
C ASP A 116 -24.73 -5.63 5.76
N THR A 117 -25.93 -5.26 5.33
CA THR A 117 -26.29 -5.25 3.90
C THR A 117 -26.01 -3.91 3.23
N PHE A 118 -26.33 -2.77 3.86
CA PHE A 118 -26.18 -1.46 3.20
C PHE A 118 -25.90 -0.25 4.11
N TYR A 119 -26.07 -0.34 5.42
CA TYR A 119 -25.94 0.83 6.30
C TYR A 119 -24.49 1.16 6.68
N SER A 120 -23.71 0.15 7.08
CA SER A 120 -22.33 0.34 7.57
C SER A 120 -21.34 0.76 6.47
N ARG A 121 -20.18 1.29 6.86
CA ARG A 121 -19.10 1.64 5.91
C ARG A 121 -18.61 0.39 5.18
N GLU A 122 -18.50 -0.72 5.89
CA GLU A 122 -18.04 -2.01 5.40
C GLU A 122 -19.05 -2.60 4.39
N ALA A 123 -20.35 -2.54 4.70
CA ALA A 123 -21.39 -2.98 3.78
C ALA A 123 -21.39 -2.16 2.48
N ARG A 124 -21.27 -0.83 2.59
CA ARG A 124 -21.19 0.05 1.41
C ARG A 124 -19.94 -0.19 0.58
N ALA A 125 -18.80 -0.43 1.21
CA ALA A 125 -17.56 -0.77 0.50
C ALA A 125 -17.70 -2.10 -0.29
N LYS A 126 -18.47 -3.07 0.21
CA LYS A 126 -18.77 -4.31 -0.53
C LYS A 126 -19.70 -4.07 -1.73
N LEU A 127 -20.66 -3.14 -1.61
CA LEU A 127 -21.60 -2.80 -2.69
C LEU A 127 -20.98 -1.90 -3.77
N GLN A 128 -19.97 -1.11 -3.42
CA GLN A 128 -19.25 -0.21 -4.32
C GLN A 128 -17.78 -0.64 -4.40
N PRO A 129 -17.46 -1.73 -5.12
CA PRO A 129 -16.07 -2.14 -5.29
C PRO A 129 -15.27 -1.01 -5.94
N ALA A 130 -14.03 -0.81 -5.46
CA ALA A 130 -13.13 0.17 -6.05
C ALA A 130 -13.00 -0.11 -7.55
N ARG A 131 -13.24 0.93 -8.36
CA ARG A 131 -13.17 0.81 -9.81
C ARG A 131 -11.73 0.46 -10.22
N VAL A 132 -11.53 -0.74 -10.76
CA VAL A 132 -10.26 -1.15 -11.36
C VAL A 132 -10.29 -0.74 -12.83
N GLU A 133 -9.84 0.48 -13.13
CA GLU A 133 -9.66 0.96 -14.50
C GLU A 133 -8.21 1.41 -14.73
N LEU A 134 -7.76 1.30 -15.99
CA LEU A 134 -6.47 1.86 -16.40
C LEU A 134 -6.60 3.38 -16.47
N VAL A 135 -6.16 4.06 -15.41
CA VAL A 135 -6.07 5.52 -15.40
C VAL A 135 -4.91 5.92 -16.32
N ARG A 136 -5.15 6.90 -17.21
CA ARG A 136 -4.04 7.55 -17.94
C ARG A 136 -3.24 8.38 -16.95
N LEU A 137 -2.11 7.84 -16.53
CA LEU A 137 -1.18 8.55 -15.67
C LEU A 137 -0.54 9.71 -16.46
N THR A 138 -0.39 10.86 -15.81
CA THR A 138 0.53 11.90 -16.31
C THR A 138 1.95 11.35 -16.36
N ASN A 139 2.83 11.94 -17.16
CA ASN A 139 4.25 11.52 -17.23
C ASN A 139 4.90 11.42 -15.85
N ARG A 140 4.60 12.37 -14.94
CA ARG A 140 5.08 12.36 -13.56
C ARG A 140 4.53 11.18 -12.77
N GLN A 141 3.23 10.93 -12.84
CA GLN A 141 2.59 9.80 -12.15
C GLN A 141 3.11 8.46 -12.66
N HIS A 142 3.33 8.33 -13.97
CA HIS A 142 3.90 7.13 -14.56
C HIS A 142 5.33 6.86 -14.06
N LEU A 143 6.20 7.88 -14.07
CA LEU A 143 7.57 7.76 -13.57
C LEU A 143 7.61 7.36 -12.09
N LEU A 144 6.76 7.96 -11.26
CA LEU A 144 6.67 7.61 -9.84
C LEU A 144 6.17 6.17 -9.65
N ALA A 145 5.10 5.79 -10.34
CA ALA A 145 4.53 4.44 -10.23
C ALA A 145 5.52 3.35 -10.68
N VAL A 146 6.26 3.58 -11.76
CA VAL A 146 7.31 2.68 -12.23
C VAL A 146 8.45 2.61 -11.21
N ALA A 147 8.94 3.76 -10.73
CA ALA A 147 10.01 3.80 -9.73
C ALA A 147 9.61 3.11 -8.41
N ASP A 148 8.34 3.20 -8.00
CA ASP A 148 7.81 2.49 -6.83
C ASP A 148 7.71 0.99 -7.05
N LEU A 149 7.34 0.54 -8.25
CA LEU A 149 7.25 -0.88 -8.58
C LEU A 149 8.62 -1.56 -8.54
N PHE A 150 9.65 -0.86 -9.00
CA PHE A 150 11.04 -1.34 -8.98
C PHE A 150 11.80 -0.95 -7.71
N ARG A 151 11.12 -0.38 -6.72
CA ARG A 151 11.75 0.05 -5.46
C ARG A 151 12.18 -1.19 -4.67
N VAL A 152 13.49 -1.37 -4.53
CA VAL A 152 14.06 -2.38 -3.62
C VAL A 152 13.74 -1.94 -2.19
N ALA A 153 13.32 -2.87 -1.33
CA ALA A 153 12.75 -2.59 -0.01
C ALA A 153 13.69 -1.85 0.97
N ASP A 154 14.99 -1.77 0.68
CA ASP A 154 16.03 -1.16 1.51
C ASP A 154 16.49 0.22 0.97
N GLU A 155 15.56 1.16 0.77
CA GLU A 155 15.98 2.56 0.66
C GLU A 155 16.51 3.02 2.03
N PRO A 156 17.72 3.59 2.11
CA PRO A 156 18.25 4.08 3.37
C PRO A 156 17.28 5.12 3.95
N LYS A 157 16.90 4.96 5.22
CA LYS A 157 16.12 5.99 5.94
C LYS A 157 16.98 7.23 6.12
N VAL A 158 16.95 8.11 5.12
CA VAL A 158 17.68 9.37 5.17
C VAL A 158 16.94 10.34 6.08
N SER A 159 17.61 10.78 7.15
CA SER A 159 17.13 11.89 7.96
C SER A 159 17.67 13.18 7.35
N PRO A 160 16.83 14.13 6.91
CA PRO A 160 17.30 15.42 6.44
C PRO A 160 18.18 16.13 7.47
N GLY A 161 19.15 16.92 7.01
CA GLY A 161 19.95 17.81 7.87
C GLY A 161 21.13 17.19 8.61
N LYS A 162 21.42 15.89 8.44
CA LYS A 162 22.60 15.24 9.08
C LYS A 162 23.92 15.42 8.31
N GLY A 163 23.87 15.94 7.08
CA GLY A 163 25.06 16.05 6.23
C GLY A 163 25.52 14.70 5.68
N LEU A 164 26.75 14.68 5.14
CA LEU A 164 27.41 13.50 4.59
C LEU A 164 28.45 12.98 5.58
N ALA A 165 28.48 11.67 5.79
CA ALA A 165 29.52 11.04 6.59
C ALA A 165 30.84 11.11 5.84
N VAL A 166 31.88 11.64 6.48
CA VAL A 166 33.22 11.79 5.89
C VAL A 166 34.22 10.93 6.63
N VAL A 167 35.07 10.27 5.85
CA VAL A 167 36.27 9.58 6.33
C VAL A 167 37.49 10.21 5.69
N GLY A 168 38.45 10.65 6.52
CA GLY A 168 39.73 11.18 6.07
C GLY A 168 40.88 10.19 6.25
N TYR A 169 41.79 10.18 5.28
CA TYR A 169 42.93 9.27 5.21
C TYR A 169 44.25 10.03 5.10
N LYS A 170 45.26 9.57 5.83
CA LYS A 170 46.64 10.09 5.82
C LYS A 170 47.42 9.76 4.56
N SER A 171 46.81 9.08 3.59
CA SER A 171 47.43 8.80 2.30
C SER A 171 46.40 8.97 1.17
N ARG A 172 46.86 9.01 -0.09
CA ARG A 172 45.97 9.00 -1.26
C ARG A 172 45.23 7.68 -1.42
N ASN A 173 45.72 6.60 -0.81
CA ASN A 173 45.08 5.31 -0.82
C ASN A 173 44.12 5.24 0.37
N THR A 174 42.88 4.84 0.14
CA THR A 174 41.83 4.83 1.16
C THR A 174 41.88 3.57 2.03
N ARG A 175 43.07 3.22 2.53
CA ARG A 175 43.30 2.02 3.35
C ARG A 175 42.83 2.25 4.79
N ARG A 176 42.40 1.17 5.45
CA ARG A 176 41.79 1.26 6.79
C ARG A 176 42.78 1.76 7.85
N GLU A 177 44.04 1.37 7.74
CA GLU A 177 45.14 1.77 8.64
C GLU A 177 45.53 3.25 8.51
N ASP A 178 45.21 3.88 7.38
CA ASP A 178 45.50 5.30 7.12
C ASP A 178 44.37 6.22 7.61
N LYS A 179 43.26 5.66 8.10
CA LYS A 179 42.12 6.41 8.61
C LYS A 179 42.53 7.30 9.78
N ALA A 180 42.20 8.59 9.70
CA ALA A 180 42.56 9.58 10.73
C ALA A 180 41.43 10.56 11.09
N LEU A 181 40.34 10.59 10.32
CA LEU A 181 39.19 11.45 10.59
C LEU A 181 37.89 10.70 10.34
N GLU A 182 36.91 10.89 11.22
CA GLU A 182 35.50 10.52 11.02
C GLU A 182 34.61 11.63 11.57
N ARG A 183 33.71 12.15 10.74
CA ARG A 183 32.70 13.13 11.15
C ARG A 183 31.54 13.19 10.15
N ASN A 184 30.61 14.10 10.36
CA ASN A 184 29.57 14.44 9.38
C ASN A 184 29.75 15.89 8.93
N ASP A 185 29.77 16.11 7.62
CA ASP A 185 29.88 17.43 7.00
C ASP A 185 28.51 17.83 6.43
N THR A 186 27.93 18.94 6.91
CA THR A 186 26.67 19.48 6.37
C THR A 186 26.88 20.24 5.05
N LYS A 187 28.13 20.64 4.75
CA LYS A 187 28.55 21.31 3.52
C LYS A 187 29.92 20.79 3.11
N ILE A 188 30.12 20.56 1.81
CA ILE A 188 31.43 20.25 1.22
C ILE A 188 32.01 21.54 0.63
N GLU A 189 32.84 22.22 1.41
CA GLU A 189 33.56 23.43 1.01
C GLU A 189 34.86 23.51 1.80
N PHE A 190 35.99 23.23 1.14
CA PHE A 190 37.29 23.10 1.80
C PHE A 190 38.37 23.82 1.01
N ASP A 191 39.16 24.63 1.72
CA ASP A 191 40.40 25.22 1.21
C ASP A 191 41.54 24.88 2.19
N PHE A 192 42.48 24.06 1.71
CA PHE A 192 43.69 23.69 2.45
C PHE A 192 44.91 24.52 2.02
N GLY A 193 44.72 25.47 1.10
CA GLY A 193 45.79 26.25 0.48
C GLY A 193 46.85 25.35 -0.15
N LYS A 194 48.12 25.66 0.12
CA LYS A 194 49.27 24.83 -0.28
C LYS A 194 49.59 23.71 0.72
N GLY A 195 48.83 23.63 1.82
CA GLY A 195 49.09 22.75 2.93
C GLY A 195 48.24 21.49 2.91
N ARG A 196 47.97 20.99 4.11
CA ARG A 196 47.17 19.81 4.37
C ARG A 196 46.41 20.02 5.68
N PRO A 197 45.31 19.30 5.91
CA PRO A 197 44.66 19.33 7.20
C PRO A 197 45.55 18.74 8.31
N GLU A 198 45.42 19.27 9.52
CA GLU A 198 46.24 18.87 10.69
C GLU A 198 46.18 17.36 10.96
N TRP A 199 44.99 16.75 10.85
CA TRP A 199 44.78 15.32 11.07
C TRP A 199 45.52 14.42 10.06
N ALA A 200 45.94 14.95 8.91
CA ALA A 200 46.71 14.17 7.93
C ALA A 200 48.16 13.93 8.38
N GLY A 201 48.67 14.74 9.33
CA GLY A 201 50.03 14.63 9.85
C GLY A 201 51.11 14.96 8.82
N GLU A 202 52.37 14.93 9.27
CA GLU A 202 53.54 15.18 8.43
C GLU A 202 54.11 13.92 7.76
N GLY A 203 54.88 14.08 6.68
CA GLY A 203 55.62 12.98 6.04
C GLY A 203 54.83 12.01 5.14
N THR A 204 53.56 12.28 4.83
CA THR A 204 52.72 11.39 4.02
C THR A 204 52.66 11.73 2.53
N ASN A 205 52.34 10.76 1.67
CA ASN A 205 52.21 10.92 0.22
C ASN A 205 50.88 11.59 -0.23
N GLY A 206 50.39 12.56 0.54
CA GLY A 206 49.10 13.24 0.34
C GLY A 206 48.01 12.75 1.29
N PHE A 207 46.76 13.13 1.01
CA PHE A 207 45.58 12.74 1.80
C PHE A 207 44.39 12.48 0.88
N ALA A 208 43.37 11.80 1.41
CA ALA A 208 42.10 11.58 0.73
C ALA A 208 40.94 11.83 1.71
N LEU A 209 39.81 12.24 1.16
CA LEU A 209 38.54 12.41 1.86
C LEU A 209 37.48 11.64 1.07
N ASN A 210 36.72 10.80 1.76
CA ASN A 210 35.59 10.08 1.18
C ASN A 210 34.32 10.55 1.87
N TRP A 211 33.40 11.16 1.12
CA TRP A 211 32.06 11.47 1.61
C TRP A 211 31.09 10.41 1.16
N THR A 212 30.19 10.00 2.07
CA THR A 212 29.15 9.01 1.81
C THR A 212 27.84 9.45 2.44
N GLY A 213 26.74 9.21 1.75
CA GLY A 213 25.42 9.52 2.24
C GLY A 213 24.41 9.54 1.12
N SER A 214 23.54 10.55 1.13
CA SER A 214 22.52 10.70 0.09
C SER A 214 22.17 12.15 -0.15
N VAL A 215 21.76 12.44 -1.38
CA VAL A 215 21.15 13.71 -1.77
C VAL A 215 19.64 13.52 -1.92
N ILE A 216 18.84 14.44 -1.39
CA ILE A 216 17.39 14.44 -1.56
C ILE A 216 17.07 15.33 -2.76
N ALA A 217 16.38 14.78 -3.75
CA ALA A 217 15.83 15.59 -4.83
C ALA A 217 14.50 16.19 -4.36
N ASP A 218 14.40 17.52 -4.28
CA ASP A 218 13.15 18.18 -3.89
C ASP A 218 12.10 18.09 -5.01
N GLU A 219 12.55 18.20 -6.26
CA GLU A 219 11.70 18.20 -7.46
C GLU A 219 12.15 17.15 -8.47
N SER A 220 11.25 16.78 -9.38
CA SER A 220 11.59 15.88 -10.50
C SER A 220 12.17 16.72 -11.63
N GLY A 221 13.39 16.43 -12.06
CA GLY A 221 14.05 17.22 -13.10
C GLY A 221 15.47 16.75 -13.39
N ASP A 222 16.13 17.49 -14.27
CA ASP A 222 17.56 17.32 -14.54
C ASP A 222 18.36 18.09 -13.50
N TYR A 223 19.19 17.38 -12.74
CA TYR A 223 20.08 17.96 -11.73
C TYR A 223 21.49 18.03 -12.29
N GLU A 224 22.10 19.20 -12.16
CA GLU A 224 23.50 19.40 -12.49
C GLU A 224 24.35 19.30 -11.22
N PHE A 225 25.32 18.38 -11.24
CA PHE A 225 26.32 18.22 -10.20
C PHE A 225 27.61 18.89 -10.64
N VAL A 226 28.06 19.86 -9.85
CA VAL A 226 29.29 20.63 -10.12
C VAL A 226 30.27 20.40 -8.99
N VAL A 227 31.48 19.95 -9.31
CA VAL A 227 32.58 19.79 -8.35
C VAL A 227 33.75 20.64 -8.77
N LYS A 228 34.16 21.56 -7.89
CA LYS A 228 35.30 22.46 -8.11
C LYS A 228 36.50 22.00 -7.29
N THR A 229 37.55 21.53 -7.95
CA THR A 229 38.74 21.00 -7.30
C THR A 229 39.94 21.00 -8.25
N ALA A 230 41.13 21.26 -7.70
CA ALA A 230 42.40 21.09 -8.42
C ALA A 230 42.96 19.66 -8.29
N ASN A 231 42.35 18.83 -7.44
CA ASN A 231 42.78 17.48 -7.12
C ASN A 231 41.93 16.44 -7.87
N GLY A 232 42.41 15.19 -7.87
CA GLY A 232 41.65 14.07 -8.42
C GLY A 232 40.30 13.90 -7.71
N ILE A 233 39.26 13.57 -8.48
CA ILE A 233 37.90 13.45 -7.97
C ILE A 233 37.12 12.33 -8.64
N ARG A 234 36.21 11.70 -7.89
CA ARG A 234 35.18 10.82 -8.44
C ARG A 234 33.87 11.04 -7.69
N LEU A 235 32.78 11.25 -8.41
CA LEU A 235 31.45 11.39 -7.83
C LEU A 235 30.57 10.26 -8.36
N TRP A 236 29.90 9.55 -7.45
CA TRP A 236 28.84 8.58 -7.75
C TRP A 236 27.53 9.12 -7.20
N VAL A 237 26.46 9.04 -8.01
CA VAL A 237 25.10 9.38 -7.61
C VAL A 237 24.18 8.30 -8.15
N ASN A 238 23.40 7.66 -7.28
CA ASN A 238 22.43 6.61 -7.61
C ASN A 238 22.99 5.31 -8.22
N ASN A 239 24.27 5.27 -8.61
CA ASN A 239 24.93 4.12 -9.19
C ASN A 239 26.34 4.00 -8.59
N ASP A 240 26.61 2.91 -7.87
CA ASP A 240 27.92 2.67 -7.25
C ASP A 240 28.96 2.05 -8.19
N ASP A 241 28.52 1.47 -9.32
CA ASP A 241 29.38 0.78 -10.27
C ASP A 241 30.08 1.75 -11.22
N GLN A 242 29.38 2.82 -11.63
CA GLN A 242 29.87 3.80 -12.59
C GLN A 242 29.86 5.22 -12.00
N PRO A 243 31.01 5.91 -11.93
CA PRO A 243 31.05 7.30 -11.48
C PRO A 243 30.31 8.20 -12.48
N LEU A 244 29.53 9.13 -11.93
CA LEU A 244 28.90 10.21 -12.68
C LEU A 244 29.94 11.24 -13.15
N ILE A 245 30.95 11.52 -12.32
CA ILE A 245 32.13 12.33 -12.67
C ILE A 245 33.36 11.50 -12.36
N ASP A 246 34.28 11.35 -13.32
CA ASP A 246 35.60 10.76 -13.10
C ASP A 246 36.70 11.72 -13.58
N GLY A 247 37.34 12.36 -12.62
CA GLY A 247 38.48 13.27 -12.79
C GLY A 247 39.74 12.75 -12.11
N SER A 248 40.03 11.45 -12.22
CA SER A 248 41.15 10.80 -11.52
C SER A 248 42.55 11.35 -11.86
N VAL A 249 42.71 12.00 -13.02
CA VAL A 249 43.97 12.60 -13.48
C VAL A 249 43.81 14.11 -13.54
N SER A 250 44.49 14.83 -12.63
CA SER A 250 44.51 16.29 -12.61
C SER A 250 45.32 16.81 -13.79
N SER A 251 44.70 16.97 -14.95
CA SER A 251 45.23 17.90 -15.94
C SER A 251 44.99 19.30 -15.40
N PHE A 252 46.04 20.12 -15.30
CA PHE A 252 46.03 21.51 -14.79
C PHE A 252 45.02 22.47 -15.49
N LYS A 253 44.10 21.96 -16.32
CA LYS A 253 43.15 22.70 -17.16
C LYS A 253 41.67 22.61 -16.75
N GLY A 254 41.30 21.77 -15.77
CA GLY A 254 39.90 21.64 -15.34
C GLY A 254 39.77 21.76 -13.82
N LEU A 255 39.50 22.96 -13.32
CA LEU A 255 39.16 23.18 -11.90
C LEU A 255 37.69 22.85 -11.59
N GLU A 256 36.89 22.58 -12.61
CA GLU A 256 35.46 22.39 -12.51
C GLU A 256 35.05 21.17 -13.34
N HIS A 257 34.28 20.29 -12.72
CA HIS A 257 33.71 19.10 -13.34
C HIS A 257 32.20 19.15 -13.19
N THR A 258 31.50 18.88 -14.29
CA THR A 258 30.05 18.99 -14.36
C THR A 258 29.45 17.73 -14.98
N ALA A 259 28.35 17.25 -14.41
CA ALA A 259 27.55 16.17 -14.99
C ALA A 259 26.07 16.36 -14.64
N THR A 260 25.19 15.90 -15.53
CA THR A 260 23.74 16.01 -15.35
C THR A 260 23.15 14.63 -15.11
N LEU A 261 22.23 14.53 -14.14
CA LEU A 261 21.48 13.32 -13.85
C LEU A 261 20.01 13.66 -13.60
N LYS A 262 19.10 12.92 -14.24
CA LYS A 262 17.66 13.09 -14.05
C LYS A 262 17.21 12.40 -12.76
N LEU A 263 16.66 13.18 -11.83
CA LEU A 263 16.17 12.69 -10.54
C LEU A 263 14.65 12.85 -10.41
N ILE A 264 14.08 12.05 -9.53
CA ILE A 264 12.66 12.08 -9.19
C ILE A 264 12.54 12.72 -7.80
N GLY A 265 11.76 13.82 -7.71
CA GLY A 265 11.55 14.54 -6.46
C GLY A 265 10.92 13.71 -5.36
N GLY A 266 11.24 14.04 -4.12
CA GLY A 266 10.82 13.34 -2.91
C GLY A 266 11.63 12.09 -2.59
N ARG A 267 12.71 11.80 -3.34
CA ARG A 267 13.55 10.61 -3.14
C ARG A 267 14.95 10.97 -2.70
N ALA A 268 15.54 10.07 -1.91
CA ALA A 268 16.95 10.11 -1.57
C ALA A 268 17.75 9.22 -2.52
N TYR A 269 18.85 9.77 -3.03
CA TYR A 269 19.76 9.09 -3.94
C TYR A 269 21.11 8.90 -3.24
N PRO A 270 21.66 7.67 -3.20
CA PRO A 270 22.98 7.45 -2.60
C PRO A 270 24.02 8.29 -3.33
N LEU A 271 24.93 8.88 -2.56
CA LEU A 271 25.99 9.75 -3.04
C LEU A 271 27.31 9.34 -2.40
N ARG A 272 28.35 9.25 -3.23
CA ARG A 272 29.73 9.06 -2.79
C ARG A 272 30.65 10.01 -3.55
N LEU A 273 31.52 10.70 -2.82
CA LEU A 273 32.54 11.61 -3.36
C LEU A 273 33.92 11.23 -2.84
#